data_AF-A0A3Q8F638-F1
#
_entry.id   AF-A0A3Q8F638-F1
#
_cell.length_a   1.000
_cell.length_b   1.000
_cell.length_c   1.000
_cell.angle_alpha   90.00
_cell.angle_beta   90.00
_cell.angle_gamma   90.00
#
_symmetry.space_group_name_H-M   'P 1'
#
loop_
_entity.id
_entity.type
_entity.pdbx_description
1 polymer ?
#
loop_
_entity_poly.entity_id
_entity_poly.type
_entity_poly.pdbx_seq_one_letter_code
_entity_poly.pdbx_strand_id
1 'polypeptide(L)'
;MIPNKLLDGYKYFIKNKFKKEQIKYKNLALHGQKPECMIISCCDSRVSPEVIFNVNPGEMFVIRNVANIVPPYDKDHKTSYHGTSAAIEFAVNVLNIKHIIVLGHASCGGIASLLNDRQSNHETELIDTWMSQIKNIVKNIPFISQDYIKELEISVIKYSMKNLLSFPYILRKVNNKELTIHGAYFRIYDGLLLNIYD
;
A
#
# COMPACT_ATOMS: atom_id res chain seq x y z
N MET A 1 -6.82 17.95 21.73
CA MET A 1 -7.74 18.53 20.72
C MET A 1 -7.16 18.32 19.32
N ILE A 2 -7.99 18.22 18.28
CA ILE A 2 -7.53 18.11 16.88
C ILE A 2 -6.81 19.42 16.49
N PRO A 3 -5.63 19.38 15.81
CA PRO A 3 -4.92 20.57 15.37
C PRO A 3 -5.77 21.51 14.50
N ASN A 4 -5.64 22.83 14.70
CA ASN A 4 -6.44 23.84 14.00
C ASN A 4 -6.37 23.73 12.47
N LYS A 5 -5.19 23.45 11.90
CA LYS A 5 -5.02 23.25 10.46
C LYS A 5 -5.91 22.12 9.91
N LEU A 6 -6.08 21.03 10.66
CA LEU A 6 -6.96 19.92 10.27
C LEU A 6 -8.44 20.30 10.43
N LEU A 7 -8.79 21.05 11.47
CA LEU A 7 -10.15 21.56 11.66
C LEU A 7 -10.56 22.51 10.53
N ASP A 8 -9.66 23.38 10.07
CA ASP A 8 -9.93 24.28 8.95
C ASP A 8 -10.06 23.52 7.63
N GLY A 9 -9.23 22.48 7.42
CA GLY A 9 -9.39 21.54 6.30
C GLY A 9 -10.74 20.80 6.34
N TYR A 10 -11.18 20.37 7.52
CA TYR A 10 -12.50 19.75 7.71
C TYR A 10 -13.65 20.72 7.42
N LYS A 11 -13.57 21.97 7.91
CA LYS A 11 -14.56 23.02 7.59
C LYS A 11 -14.64 23.24 6.08
N TYR A 12 -13.51 23.26 5.39
CA TYR A 12 -13.48 23.35 3.93
C TYR A 12 -14.12 22.12 3.28
N PHE A 13 -13.80 20.90 3.74
CA PHE A 13 -14.38 19.66 3.24
C PHE A 13 -15.91 19.65 3.34
N ILE A 14 -16.47 19.98 4.50
CA ILE A 14 -17.93 19.98 4.72
C ILE A 14 -18.62 21.02 3.82
N LYS A 15 -18.08 22.23 3.74
CA LYS A 15 -18.69 23.32 2.96
C LYS A 15 -18.62 23.09 1.45
N ASN A 16 -17.60 22.38 0.97
CA ASN A 16 -17.32 22.24 -0.46
C ASN A 16 -17.49 20.81 -0.95
N LYS A 17 -16.57 19.90 -0.61
CA LYS A 17 -16.52 18.54 -1.18
C LYS A 17 -17.72 17.69 -0.73
N PHE A 18 -17.97 17.63 0.57
CA PHE A 18 -19.08 16.84 1.12
C PHE A 18 -20.43 17.31 0.63
N LYS A 19 -20.64 18.64 0.55
CA LYS A 19 -21.90 19.22 0.07
C LYS A 19 -22.20 18.82 -1.38
N LYS A 20 -21.20 18.75 -2.25
CA LYS A 20 -21.36 18.31 -3.65
C LYS A 20 -21.67 16.81 -3.75
N GLU A 21 -21.06 15.99 -2.89
CA GLU A 21 -21.18 14.52 -2.91
C GLU A 21 -22.16 13.97 -1.85
N GLN A 22 -23.06 14.79 -1.31
CA GLN A 22 -23.86 14.44 -0.13
C GLN A 22 -24.73 13.19 -0.35
N ILE A 23 -25.30 13.04 -1.56
CA ILE A 23 -26.09 11.86 -1.93
C ILE A 23 -25.20 10.61 -1.92
N LYS A 24 -23.99 10.68 -2.48
CA LYS A 24 -23.03 9.57 -2.49
C LYS A 24 -22.66 9.16 -1.07
N TYR A 25 -22.32 10.11 -0.20
CA TYR A 25 -22.01 9.80 1.21
C TYR A 25 -23.20 9.17 1.95
N LYS A 26 -24.43 9.64 1.70
CA LYS A 26 -25.64 9.01 2.28
C LYS A 26 -25.81 7.58 1.80
N ASN A 27 -25.65 7.34 0.49
CA ASN A 27 -25.76 5.99 -0.07
C ASN A 27 -24.69 5.05 0.51
N LEU A 28 -23.44 5.51 0.60
CA LEU A 28 -22.36 4.73 1.21
C LEU A 28 -22.62 4.41 2.70
N ALA A 29 -23.19 5.36 3.44
CA ALA A 29 -23.55 5.15 4.84
C ALA A 29 -24.70 4.15 5.02
N LEU A 30 -25.68 4.13 4.11
CA LEU A 30 -26.86 3.26 4.20
C LEU A 30 -26.61 1.86 3.62
N HIS A 31 -25.78 1.74 2.59
CA HIS A 31 -25.65 0.52 1.79
C HIS A 31 -24.24 -0.07 1.78
N GLY A 32 -23.28 0.60 2.44
CA GLY A 32 -21.89 0.18 2.48
C GLY A 32 -21.12 0.53 1.21
N GLN A 33 -19.86 0.07 1.17
CA GLN A 33 -18.93 0.27 0.06
C GLN A 33 -18.86 -0.97 -0.85
N LYS A 34 -18.53 -0.76 -2.13
CA LYS A 34 -18.25 -1.82 -3.11
C LYS A 34 -17.09 -1.41 -4.04
N PRO A 35 -15.88 -1.24 -3.49
CA PRO A 35 -14.72 -0.87 -4.30
C PRO A 35 -14.36 -2.01 -5.24
N GLU A 36 -13.90 -1.69 -6.45
CA GLU A 36 -13.38 -2.69 -7.39
C GLU A 36 -11.88 -2.96 -7.20
N CYS A 37 -11.17 -2.02 -6.58
CA CYS A 37 -9.73 -2.04 -6.43
C CYS A 37 -9.29 -1.93 -4.97
N MET A 38 -8.26 -2.69 -4.60
CA MET A 38 -7.45 -2.47 -3.42
C MET A 38 -6.10 -1.86 -3.81
N ILE A 39 -5.67 -0.81 -3.09
CA ILE A 39 -4.31 -0.29 -3.18
C ILE A 39 -3.55 -0.61 -1.89
N ILE A 40 -2.36 -1.18 -2.04
CA ILE A 40 -1.37 -1.37 -0.98
C ILE A 40 -0.26 -0.36 -1.24
N SER A 41 -0.17 0.68 -0.41
CA SER A 41 0.75 1.81 -0.64
C SER A 41 1.61 2.14 0.58
N CYS A 42 2.63 2.97 0.39
CA CYS A 42 3.47 3.45 1.47
C CYS A 42 2.71 4.47 2.33
N CYS A 43 2.99 4.53 3.63
CA CYS A 43 2.48 5.57 4.53
C CYS A 43 3.15 6.95 4.32
N ASP A 44 4.04 7.09 3.33
CA ASP A 44 4.69 8.35 2.96
C ASP A 44 3.67 9.46 2.67
N SER A 45 3.76 10.57 3.40
CA SER A 45 2.79 11.68 3.30
C SER A 45 2.68 12.32 1.91
N ARG A 46 3.64 12.09 1.01
CA ARG A 46 3.66 12.58 -0.38
C ARG A 46 2.88 11.68 -1.33
N VAL A 47 2.50 10.47 -0.90
CA VAL A 47 1.89 9.43 -1.73
C VAL A 47 0.51 9.08 -1.16
N SER A 48 -0.51 9.85 -1.51
CA SER A 48 -1.90 9.52 -1.20
C SER A 48 -2.53 8.87 -2.44
N PRO A 49 -2.85 7.56 -2.41
CA PRO A 49 -3.48 6.87 -3.54
C PRO A 49 -4.75 7.56 -4.02
N GLU A 50 -5.58 8.03 -3.10
CA GLU A 50 -6.85 8.66 -3.41
C GLU A 50 -6.69 9.97 -4.17
N VAL A 51 -5.63 10.73 -3.84
CA VAL A 51 -5.27 11.96 -4.54
C VAL A 51 -4.63 11.66 -5.89
N ILE A 52 -3.70 10.71 -5.95
CA ILE A 52 -2.97 10.34 -7.18
C ILE A 52 -3.93 9.83 -8.25
N PHE A 53 -4.88 8.97 -7.88
CA PHE A 53 -5.84 8.38 -8.81
C PHE A 53 -7.16 9.17 -8.94
N ASN A 54 -7.31 10.27 -8.19
CA ASN A 54 -8.52 11.10 -8.18
C ASN A 54 -9.82 10.29 -8.03
N VAL A 55 -9.85 9.37 -7.06
CA VAL A 55 -11.01 8.51 -6.80
C VAL A 55 -11.96 9.11 -5.77
N ASN A 56 -13.24 8.77 -5.90
CA ASN A 56 -14.26 9.16 -4.96
C ASN A 56 -14.33 8.20 -3.75
N PRO A 57 -14.99 8.62 -2.65
CA PRO A 57 -15.27 7.73 -1.54
C PRO A 57 -15.98 6.44 -1.99
N GLY A 58 -15.51 5.30 -1.48
CA GLY A 58 -16.09 3.98 -1.76
C GLY A 58 -15.64 3.30 -3.06
N GLU A 59 -14.84 3.97 -3.90
CA GLU A 59 -14.33 3.40 -5.17
C GLU A 59 -13.03 2.59 -4.97
N MET A 60 -12.31 2.83 -3.87
CA MET A 60 -11.00 2.25 -3.60
C MET A 60 -10.88 1.82 -2.14
N PHE A 61 -10.37 0.61 -1.91
CA PHE A 61 -9.99 0.13 -0.58
C PHE A 61 -8.47 0.29 -0.39
N VAL A 62 -8.02 1.01 0.64
CA VAL A 62 -6.59 1.36 0.78
C VAL A 62 -6.04 0.83 2.09
N ILE A 63 -4.89 0.17 2.02
CA ILE A 63 -4.01 -0.06 3.17
C ILE A 63 -2.68 0.65 2.93
N ARG A 64 -2.18 1.31 3.98
CA ARG A 64 -0.90 2.02 3.94
C ARG A 64 0.01 1.54 5.05
N ASN A 65 1.21 1.10 4.69
CA ASN A 65 2.24 0.65 5.64
C ASN A 65 3.61 1.18 5.22
N VAL A 66 4.65 0.96 6.03
CA VAL A 66 6.01 1.39 5.66
C VAL A 66 6.48 0.57 4.46
N ALA A 67 6.90 1.25 3.39
CA ALA A 67 7.44 0.65 2.17
C ALA A 67 6.49 -0.29 1.40
N ASN A 68 5.17 -0.13 1.53
CA ASN A 68 4.15 -0.86 0.75
C ASN A 68 4.38 -2.39 0.69
N ILE A 69 4.84 -2.96 1.81
CA ILE A 69 5.22 -4.38 1.89
C ILE A 69 3.95 -5.22 2.08
N VAL A 70 3.84 -6.29 1.30
CA VAL A 70 2.90 -7.38 1.56
C VAL A 70 3.66 -8.51 2.25
N PRO A 71 3.33 -8.85 3.51
CA PRO A 71 3.86 -10.03 4.17
C PRO A 71 3.42 -11.32 3.47
N PRO A 72 4.20 -12.41 3.53
CA PRO A 72 3.74 -13.71 3.05
C PRO A 72 2.53 -14.19 3.86
N TYR A 73 1.74 -15.07 3.27
CA TYR A 73 0.63 -15.71 3.96
C TYR A 73 1.17 -16.59 5.09
N ASP A 74 0.88 -16.20 6.33
CA ASP A 74 1.20 -16.96 7.53
C ASP A 74 -0.07 -17.12 8.38
N LYS A 75 -0.39 -18.39 8.70
CA LYS A 75 -1.52 -18.76 9.55
C LYS A 75 -1.16 -18.75 11.04
N ASP A 76 0.12 -18.68 11.40
CA ASP A 76 0.51 -18.65 12.79
C ASP A 76 0.20 -17.27 13.39
N HIS A 77 -0.78 -17.25 14.30
CA HIS A 77 -1.24 -16.04 14.95
C HIS A 77 -0.17 -15.33 15.79
N LYS A 78 0.94 -16.00 16.13
CA LYS A 78 2.04 -15.45 16.94
C LYS A 78 3.12 -14.74 16.10
N THR A 79 3.25 -15.07 14.82
CA THR A 79 4.27 -14.51 13.91
C THR A 79 3.67 -13.69 12.77
N SER A 80 2.35 -13.76 12.59
CA SER A 80 1.68 -13.15 11.44
C SER A 80 1.47 -11.64 11.60
N TYR A 81 1.66 -10.94 10.50
CA TYR A 81 1.49 -9.49 10.36
C TYR A 81 0.02 -9.15 10.09
N HIS A 82 -0.81 -9.23 11.13
CA HIS A 82 -2.28 -9.23 11.00
C HIS A 82 -2.86 -7.97 10.34
N GLY A 83 -2.24 -6.81 10.46
CA GLY A 83 -2.80 -5.56 9.90
C GLY A 83 -2.97 -5.60 8.38
N THR A 84 -1.89 -5.92 7.66
CA THR A 84 -1.92 -6.00 6.19
C THR A 84 -2.67 -7.24 5.71
N SER A 85 -2.41 -8.40 6.32
CA SER A 85 -3.07 -9.66 5.92
C SER A 85 -4.58 -9.63 6.14
N ALA A 86 -5.07 -9.05 7.24
CA ALA A 86 -6.51 -8.90 7.48
C ALA A 86 -7.16 -7.91 6.50
N ALA A 87 -6.48 -6.81 6.16
CA ALA A 87 -6.97 -5.87 5.15
C ALA A 87 -7.10 -6.53 3.76
N ILE A 88 -6.11 -7.35 3.38
CA ILE A 88 -6.14 -8.14 2.14
C ILE A 88 -7.30 -9.14 2.18
N GLU A 89 -7.45 -9.91 3.26
CA GLU A 89 -8.52 -10.89 3.40
C GLU A 89 -9.90 -10.22 3.30
N PHE A 90 -10.09 -9.10 3.99
CA PHE A 90 -11.35 -8.35 3.95
C PHE A 90 -11.64 -7.83 2.54
N ALA A 91 -10.65 -7.22 1.86
CA ALA A 91 -10.84 -6.74 0.50
C ALA A 91 -11.24 -7.87 -0.45
N VAL A 92 -10.52 -9.00 -0.42
CA VAL A 92 -10.69 -10.08 -1.40
C VAL A 92 -11.91 -10.95 -1.09
N ASN A 93 -12.11 -11.34 0.16
CA ASN A 93 -13.16 -12.31 0.54
C ASN A 93 -14.47 -11.66 0.97
N VAL A 94 -14.44 -10.43 1.51
CA VAL A 94 -15.65 -9.72 1.95
C VAL A 94 -16.11 -8.70 0.91
N LEU A 95 -15.21 -7.81 0.47
CA LEU A 95 -15.56 -6.77 -0.52
C LEU A 95 -15.58 -7.27 -1.96
N ASN A 96 -15.00 -8.46 -2.23
CA ASN A 96 -14.94 -9.08 -3.55
C ASN A 96 -14.32 -8.16 -4.63
N ILE A 97 -13.22 -7.50 -4.28
CA ILE A 97 -12.46 -6.68 -5.23
C ILE A 97 -11.98 -7.51 -6.44
N LYS A 98 -11.74 -6.82 -7.56
CA LYS A 98 -11.25 -7.40 -8.82
C LYS A 98 -9.79 -7.09 -9.10
N HIS A 99 -9.24 -6.06 -8.46
CA HIS A 99 -7.86 -5.64 -8.68
C HIS A 99 -7.12 -5.36 -7.37
N ILE A 100 -5.89 -5.85 -7.26
CA ILE A 100 -4.95 -5.43 -6.21
C ILE A 100 -3.79 -4.71 -6.89
N ILE A 101 -3.47 -3.51 -6.42
CA ILE A 101 -2.33 -2.74 -6.91
C ILE A 101 -1.34 -2.54 -5.75
N VAL A 102 -0.11 -3.01 -5.93
CA VAL A 102 1.01 -2.67 -5.05
C VAL A 102 1.65 -1.39 -5.59
N LEU A 103 1.42 -0.28 -4.90
CA LEU A 103 1.91 1.05 -5.27
C LEU A 103 3.16 1.41 -4.47
N GLY A 104 4.32 1.17 -5.08
CA GLY A 104 5.60 1.73 -4.61
C GLY A 104 5.83 3.14 -5.13
N HIS A 105 6.89 3.78 -4.66
CA HIS A 105 7.20 5.16 -5.03
C HIS A 105 8.69 5.48 -4.94
N ALA A 106 9.08 6.53 -5.66
CA ALA A 106 10.44 7.05 -5.64
C ALA A 106 10.81 7.66 -4.29
N SER A 107 12.05 7.46 -3.87
CA SER A 107 12.65 8.04 -2.66
C SER A 107 11.90 7.65 -1.39
N CYS A 108 11.62 6.36 -1.25
CA CYS A 108 10.97 5.76 -0.09
C CYS A 108 11.89 5.76 1.13
N GLY A 109 11.51 6.49 2.17
CA GLY A 109 12.27 6.58 3.42
C GLY A 109 12.43 5.22 4.12
N GLY A 110 11.43 4.34 4.04
CA GLY A 110 11.51 2.98 4.59
C GLY A 110 12.59 2.16 3.90
N ILE A 111 12.62 2.16 2.57
CA ILE A 111 13.62 1.40 1.80
C ILE A 111 15.01 2.02 1.96
N ALA A 112 15.12 3.35 1.90
CA ALA A 112 16.38 4.05 2.14
C ALA A 112 16.93 3.80 3.56
N SER A 113 16.07 3.57 4.56
CA SER A 113 16.50 3.28 5.92
C SER A 113 17.28 1.96 6.05
N LEU A 114 17.03 0.98 5.16
CA LEU A 114 17.77 -0.29 5.14
C LEU A 114 19.21 -0.15 4.64
N LEU A 115 19.53 0.94 3.95
CA LEU A 115 20.87 1.21 3.42
C LEU A 115 21.78 1.90 4.43
N ASN A 116 21.16 2.60 5.37
CA ASN A 116 21.88 3.20 6.47
C ASN A 116 21.99 2.13 7.54
N ASP A 117 23.21 1.65 7.81
CA ASP A 117 23.53 0.68 8.85
C ASP A 117 23.33 1.32 10.24
N ARG A 118 22.08 1.70 10.53
CA ARG A 118 21.68 2.19 11.84
C ARG A 118 21.78 1.00 12.77
N GLN A 119 22.62 1.12 13.79
CA GLN A 119 22.54 0.19 14.92
C GLN A 119 21.10 0.22 15.41
N SER A 120 20.41 -0.91 15.27
CA SER A 120 19.06 -1.10 15.81
C SER A 120 19.11 -0.70 17.28
N ASN A 121 18.29 0.27 17.67
CA ASN A 121 18.11 0.63 19.06
C ASN A 121 16.68 0.27 19.49
N HIS A 122 16.42 0.32 20.80
CA HIS A 122 15.10 -0.03 21.33
C HIS A 122 13.95 0.84 20.79
N GLU A 123 14.24 1.99 20.17
CA GLU A 123 13.23 2.90 19.62
C GLU A 123 12.75 2.49 18.21
N THR A 124 13.50 1.64 17.49
CA THR A 124 13.18 1.22 16.12
C THR A 124 12.81 -0.25 15.98
N GLU A 125 12.72 -1.01 17.08
CA GLU A 125 12.52 -2.47 17.06
C GLU A 125 11.36 -2.91 16.13
N LEU A 126 10.20 -2.26 16.21
CA LEU A 126 9.04 -2.58 15.36
C LEU A 126 9.29 -2.29 13.88
N ILE A 127 10.03 -1.21 13.57
CA ILE A 127 10.43 -0.87 12.21
C ILE A 127 11.43 -1.90 11.71
N ASP A 128 12.41 -2.28 12.53
CA ASP A 128 13.44 -3.25 12.17
C ASP A 128 12.85 -4.64 11.91
N THR A 129 11.90 -5.08 12.75
CA THR A 129 11.13 -6.31 12.54
C THR A 129 10.33 -6.23 11.24
N TRP A 130 9.59 -5.15 11.02
CA TRP A 130 8.81 -4.97 9.79
C TRP A 130 9.68 -4.98 8.54
N MET A 131 10.76 -4.21 8.54
CA MET A 131 11.66 -4.08 7.39
C MET A 131 12.55 -5.32 7.18
N SER A 132 12.67 -6.21 8.17
CA SER A 132 13.40 -7.47 8.06
C SER A 132 12.91 -8.36 6.91
N GLN A 133 11.62 -8.26 6.56
CA GLN A 133 10.97 -9.01 5.47
C GLN A 133 11.67 -8.81 4.12
N ILE A 134 12.28 -7.65 3.89
CA ILE A 134 12.90 -7.28 2.62
C ILE A 134 14.42 -7.10 2.71
N LYS A 135 15.06 -7.44 3.85
CA LYS A 135 16.53 -7.37 4.01
C LYS A 135 17.29 -8.19 2.98
N ASN A 136 16.76 -9.35 2.59
CA ASN A 136 17.39 -10.20 1.57
C ASN A 136 17.36 -9.57 0.17
N ILE A 137 16.40 -8.68 -0.12
CA ILE A 137 16.37 -7.95 -1.39
C ILE A 137 17.60 -7.04 -1.48
N VAL A 138 17.89 -6.30 -0.41
CA VAL A 138 19.07 -5.40 -0.35
C VAL A 138 20.38 -6.16 -0.56
N LYS A 139 20.52 -7.35 0.05
CA LYS A 139 21.72 -8.19 -0.12
C LYS A 139 21.91 -8.72 -1.54
N ASN A 140 20.83 -8.94 -2.27
CA ASN A 140 20.87 -9.57 -3.59
C ASN A 140 21.04 -8.57 -4.74
N ILE A 141 20.83 -7.27 -4.49
CA ILE A 141 21.09 -6.23 -5.49
C ILE A 141 22.48 -5.64 -5.20
N PRO A 142 23.43 -5.71 -6.15
CA PRO A 142 24.75 -5.14 -5.96
C PRO A 142 24.69 -3.61 -5.94
N PHE A 143 25.42 -3.00 -5.01
CA PHE A 143 25.57 -1.54 -4.87
C PHE A 143 26.48 -0.97 -5.97
N ILE A 144 26.06 -1.08 -7.22
CA ILE A 144 26.82 -0.65 -8.39
C ILE A 144 25.94 0.17 -9.36
N SER A 145 24.62 0.06 -9.26
CA SER A 145 23.70 0.82 -10.11
C SER A 145 23.58 2.27 -9.63
N GLN A 146 23.64 3.21 -10.58
CA GLN A 146 23.40 4.64 -10.33
C GLN A 146 21.96 4.90 -9.83
N ASP A 147 21.06 3.93 -10.10
CA ASP A 147 19.65 3.89 -9.71
C ASP A 147 19.37 2.87 -8.58
N TYR A 148 20.38 2.49 -7.77
CA TYR A 148 20.28 1.40 -6.78
C TYR A 148 19.02 1.45 -5.89
N ILE A 149 18.68 2.63 -5.36
CA ILE A 149 17.48 2.79 -4.52
C ILE A 149 16.20 2.48 -5.31
N LYS A 150 16.12 2.93 -6.57
CA LYS A 150 14.97 2.68 -7.44
C LYS A 150 14.84 1.19 -7.78
N GLU A 151 15.96 0.50 -8.00
CA GLU A 151 15.95 -0.96 -8.20
C GLU A 151 15.44 -1.70 -6.97
N LEU A 152 15.81 -1.25 -5.76
CA LEU A 152 15.28 -1.79 -4.50
C LEU A 152 13.78 -1.50 -4.36
N GLU A 153 13.34 -0.28 -4.63
CA GLU A 153 11.93 0.12 -4.61
C GLU A 153 11.08 -0.75 -5.53
N ILE A 154 11.54 -0.97 -6.78
CA ILE A 154 10.88 -1.86 -7.74
C ILE A 154 10.90 -3.31 -7.26
N SER A 155 12.02 -3.77 -6.70
CA SER A 155 12.14 -5.14 -6.19
C SER A 155 11.22 -5.42 -5.01
N VAL A 156 10.95 -4.42 -4.17
CA VAL A 156 9.97 -4.52 -3.08
C VAL A 156 8.53 -4.60 -3.60
N ILE A 157 8.20 -3.91 -4.69
CA ILE A 157 6.92 -4.06 -5.38
C ILE A 157 6.76 -5.52 -5.86
N LYS A 158 7.75 -6.04 -6.58
CA LYS A 158 7.74 -7.42 -7.09
C LYS A 158 7.67 -8.46 -5.97
N TYR A 159 8.43 -8.26 -4.89
CA TYR A 159 8.37 -9.11 -3.70
C TYR A 159 6.97 -9.16 -3.11
N SER A 160 6.32 -8.01 -2.99
CA SER A 160 4.97 -7.90 -2.44
C SER A 160 3.92 -8.53 -3.35
N MET A 161 4.04 -8.34 -4.67
CA MET A 161 3.19 -9.03 -5.66
C MET A 161 3.33 -10.55 -5.56
N LYS A 162 4.56 -11.07 -5.45
CA LYS A 162 4.81 -12.49 -5.24
C LYS A 162 4.20 -13.00 -3.93
N ASN A 163 4.30 -12.23 -2.85
CA ASN A 163 3.70 -12.60 -1.58
C ASN A 163 2.17 -12.64 -1.62
N LEU A 164 1.51 -11.78 -2.40
CA LEU A 164 0.05 -11.90 -2.62
C LEU A 164 -0.32 -13.29 -3.18
N LEU A 165 0.50 -13.86 -4.06
CA LEU A 165 0.26 -15.21 -4.60
C LEU A 165 0.50 -16.34 -3.58
N SER A 166 1.10 -16.05 -2.43
CA SER A 166 1.19 -17.04 -1.34
C SER A 166 -0.13 -17.23 -0.58
N PHE A 167 -1.09 -16.29 -0.72
CA PHE A 167 -2.43 -16.43 -0.15
C PHE A 167 -3.26 -17.38 -1.02
N PRO A 168 -3.71 -18.55 -0.52
CA PRO A 168 -4.35 -19.57 -1.35
C PRO A 168 -5.61 -19.08 -2.07
N TYR A 169 -6.39 -18.20 -1.42
CA TYR A 169 -7.61 -17.65 -2.01
C TYR A 169 -7.33 -16.62 -3.12
N ILE A 170 -6.22 -15.87 -3.03
CA ILE A 170 -5.76 -14.96 -4.09
C ILE A 170 -5.29 -15.78 -5.28
N LEU A 171 -4.40 -16.74 -5.05
CA LEU A 171 -3.85 -17.60 -6.12
C LEU A 171 -4.98 -18.25 -6.93
N ARG A 172 -5.99 -18.81 -6.25
CA ARG A 172 -7.17 -19.39 -6.90
C ARG A 172 -7.93 -18.36 -7.75
N LYS A 173 -8.22 -17.16 -7.21
CA LYS A 173 -8.94 -16.12 -7.94
C LYS A 173 -8.17 -15.57 -9.14
N VAL A 174 -6.85 -15.46 -9.03
CA VAL A 174 -5.96 -15.07 -10.15
C VAL A 174 -6.00 -16.14 -11.25
N ASN A 175 -5.86 -17.41 -10.90
CA ASN A 175 -5.93 -18.52 -11.85
C ASN A 175 -7.30 -18.59 -12.57
N ASN A 176 -8.38 -18.24 -11.87
CA ASN A 176 -9.73 -18.17 -12.44
C ASN A 176 -10.02 -16.87 -13.21
N LYS A 177 -9.07 -15.93 -13.30
CA LYS A 177 -9.25 -14.60 -13.89
C LYS A 177 -10.34 -13.74 -13.21
N GLU A 178 -10.63 -14.02 -11.93
CA GLU A 178 -11.55 -13.23 -11.11
C GLU A 178 -10.86 -12.05 -10.41
N LEU A 179 -9.53 -12.11 -10.27
CA LEU A 179 -8.71 -11.13 -9.60
C LEU A 179 -7.41 -10.89 -10.39
N THR A 180 -6.96 -9.64 -10.50
CA THR A 180 -5.68 -9.29 -11.13
C THR A 180 -4.80 -8.53 -10.16
N ILE A 181 -3.52 -8.88 -10.11
CA ILE A 181 -2.49 -8.20 -9.32
C ILE A 181 -1.68 -7.29 -10.26
N HIS A 182 -1.43 -6.06 -9.84
CA HIS A 182 -0.66 -5.08 -10.59
C HIS A 182 0.43 -4.48 -9.71
N GLY A 183 1.58 -4.19 -10.31
CA GLY A 183 2.63 -3.37 -9.70
C GLY A 183 2.62 -1.98 -10.30
N ALA A 184 2.77 -0.95 -9.47
CA ALA A 184 2.89 0.42 -9.91
C ALA A 184 3.98 1.17 -9.13
N TYR A 185 4.70 2.05 -9.81
CA TYR A 185 5.76 2.87 -9.22
C TYR A 185 5.50 4.35 -9.51
N PHE A 186 5.26 5.12 -8.45
CA PHE A 186 4.95 6.55 -8.53
C PHE A 186 6.20 7.42 -8.29
N ARG A 187 6.57 8.24 -9.26
CA ARG A 187 7.68 9.20 -9.14
C ARG A 187 7.16 10.52 -8.61
N ILE A 188 7.49 10.81 -7.35
CA ILE A 188 7.02 12.01 -6.66
C ILE A 188 7.49 13.30 -7.35
N TYR A 189 8.70 13.30 -7.91
CA TYR A 189 9.32 14.50 -8.49
C TYR A 189 8.57 15.05 -9.70
N ASP A 190 8.11 14.19 -10.60
CA ASP A 190 7.46 14.58 -11.87
C ASP A 190 6.04 14.02 -12.05
N GLY A 191 5.52 13.29 -11.06
CA GLY A 191 4.17 12.74 -11.07
C GLY A 191 3.98 11.53 -11.98
N LEU A 192 5.05 10.97 -12.53
CA LEU A 192 4.95 9.84 -13.46
C LEU A 192 4.53 8.55 -12.72
N LEU A 193 3.54 7.86 -13.26
CA LEU A 193 3.12 6.53 -12.82
C LEU A 193 3.59 5.48 -13.82
N LEU A 194 4.42 4.54 -13.36
CA LEU A 194 4.96 3.46 -14.19
C LEU A 194 4.34 2.12 -13.79
N ASN A 195 3.97 1.32 -14.79
CA ASN A 195 3.58 -0.08 -14.57
C ASN A 195 4.82 -0.92 -14.29
N ILE A 196 4.73 -1.78 -13.29
CA ILE A 196 5.75 -2.77 -12.97
C ILE A 196 5.19 -4.15 -13.32
N TYR A 197 5.90 -4.83 -14.22
CA TYR A 197 5.60 -6.18 -14.63
C TYR A 197 6.54 -7.15 -13.90
N ASP A 198 6.06 -8.37 -13.66
CA ASP A 198 6.87 -9.47 -13.10
C ASP A 198 8.08 -9.77 -14.00
#